data_AF-A0A935WEL6-F1
#
_entry.id   AF-A0A935WEL6-F1
#
_cell.length_a   1.000
_cell.length_b   1.000
_cell.length_c   1.000
_cell.angle_alpha   90.00
_cell.angle_beta   90.00
_cell.angle_gamma   90.00
#
_symmetry.space_group_name_H-M   'P 1'
#
loop_
_entity.id
_entity.type
_entity.pdbx_description
1 polymer ?
#
loop_
_entity_poly.entity_id
_entity_poly.type
_entity_poly.pdbx_seq_one_letter_code
_entity_poly.pdbx_strand_id
1 'polypeptide(L)'
;MCPSCPSCGIRFDREPEGGYWVGSNTINLFATEATFAALFLGTLVATWPSPPWTLLTYGGLGLMVVFPVAFFPWSKTLFIAIDLQFRPTEPGDYVKPTEPAPNSLRRR
;
A
#
# COMPACT_ATOMS: atom_id res chain seq x y z
N MET A 1 12.04 -4.21 -5.03
CA MET A 1 11.70 -3.65 -3.71
C MET A 1 12.34 -4.52 -2.63
N CYS A 2 12.94 -3.92 -1.61
CA CYS A 2 13.53 -4.67 -0.49
C CYS A 2 12.41 -5.35 0.32
N PRO A 3 12.52 -6.64 0.70
CA PRO A 3 11.47 -7.34 1.46
C PRO A 3 11.43 -6.95 2.95
N SER A 4 12.42 -6.20 3.42
CA SER A 4 12.56 -5.74 4.80
C SER A 4 12.97 -4.27 4.86
N CYS A 5 12.68 -3.64 6.00
CA CYS A 5 13.08 -2.27 6.28
C CYS A 5 14.61 -2.17 6.42
N PRO A 6 15.29 -1.25 5.72
CA PRO A 6 16.75 -1.11 5.83
C PRO A 6 17.21 -0.50 7.16
N SER A 7 16.33 0.19 7.90
CA SER A 7 16.68 0.83 9.17
C SER A 7 16.54 -0.09 10.38
N CYS A 8 15.54 -0.99 10.40
CA CYS A 8 15.25 -1.83 11.56
C CYS A 8 15.17 -3.32 11.25
N GLY A 9 15.23 -3.73 9.98
CA GLY A 9 15.24 -5.14 9.57
C GLY A 9 13.89 -5.84 9.59
N ILE A 10 12.80 -5.19 10.05
CA ILE A 10 11.47 -5.82 10.08
C ILE A 10 10.99 -6.17 8.67
N ARG A 11 10.31 -7.31 8.53
CA ARG A 11 9.73 -7.73 7.24
C ARG A 11 8.39 -7.04 7.00
N PHE A 12 8.14 -6.69 5.75
CA PHE A 12 6.83 -6.13 5.35
C PHE A 12 5.73 -7.19 5.28
N ASP A 13 6.09 -8.45 5.06
CA ASP A 13 5.18 -9.59 5.05
C ASP A 13 5.43 -10.40 6.34
N ARG A 14 4.68 -10.08 7.41
CA ARG A 14 4.76 -10.74 8.74
C ARG A 14 3.94 -12.04 8.80
N GLU A 15 2.94 -12.18 7.93
CA GLU A 15 2.05 -13.35 7.87
C GLU A 15 2.19 -14.08 6.52
N PRO A 16 2.17 -15.43 6.51
CA PRO A 16 2.29 -16.21 5.28
C PRO A 16 1.03 -16.13 4.39
N GLU A 17 -0.14 -15.83 4.98
CA GLU A 17 -1.44 -15.80 4.29
C GLU A 17 -1.72 -14.51 3.49
N GLY A 18 -0.74 -13.60 3.39
CA GLY A 18 -0.81 -12.44 2.49
C GLY A 18 -1.67 -11.26 3.00
N GLY A 19 -2.10 -11.27 4.26
CA GLY A 19 -2.89 -10.18 4.85
C GLY A 19 -2.22 -8.81 4.74
N TYR A 20 -0.89 -8.76 4.92
CA TYR A 20 -0.09 -7.54 4.81
C TYR A 20 -0.02 -6.97 3.39
N TRP A 21 -0.14 -7.82 2.37
CA TRP A 21 -0.24 -7.36 0.98
C TRP A 21 -1.57 -6.62 0.78
N VAL A 22 -2.67 -7.15 1.29
CA VAL A 22 -3.99 -6.50 1.21
C VAL A 22 -3.97 -5.16 1.95
N GLY A 23 -3.50 -5.15 3.20
CA GLY A 23 -3.43 -3.92 4.00
C GLY A 23 -2.56 -2.82 3.37
N SER A 24 -1.41 -3.21 2.80
CA SER A 24 -0.56 -2.28 2.06
C SER A 24 -1.23 -1.76 0.79
N ASN A 25 -2.06 -2.56 0.10
CA ASN A 25 -2.83 -2.08 -1.05
C ASN A 25 -3.96 -1.14 -0.63
N THR A 26 -4.60 -1.39 0.52
CA THR A 26 -5.64 -0.51 1.06
C THR A 26 -5.11 0.90 1.31
N ILE A 27 -3.95 1.04 1.97
CA ILE A 27 -3.32 2.36 2.16
C ILE A 27 -2.96 3.00 0.83
N ASN A 28 -2.47 2.22 -0.14
CA ASN A 28 -2.08 2.73 -1.45
C ASN A 28 -3.29 3.28 -2.21
N LEU A 29 -4.40 2.55 -2.16
CA LEU A 29 -5.66 2.94 -2.76
C LEU A 29 -6.18 4.25 -2.15
N PHE A 30 -6.29 4.33 -0.83
CA PHE A 30 -6.75 5.55 -0.16
C PHE A 30 -5.85 6.75 -0.46
N ALA A 31 -4.53 6.58 -0.46
CA ALA A 31 -3.61 7.65 -0.80
C ALA A 31 -3.76 8.11 -2.26
N THR A 32 -3.94 7.16 -3.18
CA THR A 32 -4.15 7.43 -4.61
C THR A 32 -5.45 8.20 -4.84
N GLU A 33 -6.55 7.72 -4.27
CA GLU A 33 -7.87 8.34 -4.40
C GLU A 33 -7.91 9.72 -3.74
N ALA A 34 -7.34 9.87 -2.54
CA ALA A 34 -7.28 11.16 -1.86
C ALA A 34 -6.46 12.19 -2.66
N THR A 35 -5.32 11.77 -3.21
CA THR A 35 -4.46 12.64 -4.03
C THR A 35 -5.18 13.06 -5.31
N PHE A 36 -5.84 12.12 -5.99
CA PHE A 36 -6.64 12.44 -7.17
C PHE A 36 -7.80 13.38 -6.86
N ALA A 37 -8.60 13.09 -5.83
CA ALA A 37 -9.74 13.91 -5.44
C ALA A 37 -9.29 15.34 -5.10
N ALA A 38 -8.20 15.49 -4.32
CA ALA A 38 -7.66 16.79 -3.96
C ALA A 38 -7.21 17.59 -5.19
N LEU A 39 -6.47 16.97 -6.13
CA LEU A 39 -5.98 17.65 -7.33
C LEU A 39 -7.10 17.94 -8.33
N PHE A 40 -8.01 17.00 -8.53
CA PHE A 40 -9.15 17.15 -9.43
C PHE A 40 -10.08 18.27 -8.95
N LEU A 41 -10.53 18.20 -7.69
CA LEU A 41 -11.43 19.20 -7.12
C LEU A 41 -10.73 20.55 -6.96
N GLY A 42 -9.47 20.58 -6.53
CA GLY A 42 -8.67 21.79 -6.42
C GLY A 42 -8.54 22.51 -7.76
N THR A 43 -8.22 21.77 -8.82
CA THR A 43 -8.14 22.34 -10.18
C THR A 43 -9.51 22.77 -10.69
N LEU A 44 -10.55 21.98 -10.49
CA LEU A 44 -11.91 22.29 -10.92
C LEU A 44 -12.42 23.60 -10.30
N VAL A 45 -12.25 23.77 -8.99
CA VAL A 45 -12.65 24.98 -8.27
C VAL A 45 -11.81 26.17 -8.70
N ALA A 46 -10.50 26.00 -8.87
CA ALA A 46 -9.58 27.08 -9.25
C ALA A 46 -9.79 27.57 -10.70
N THR A 47 -10.30 26.73 -11.59
CA THR A 47 -10.47 27.04 -13.03
C THR A 47 -11.93 27.26 -13.44
N TRP A 48 -12.84 27.31 -12.46
CA TRP A 48 -14.25 27.61 -12.70
C TRP A 48 -14.42 29.04 -13.25
N PRO A 49 -15.27 29.30 -14.26
CA PRO A 49 -16.29 28.43 -14.87
C PRO A 49 -15.83 27.64 -16.11
N SER A 50 -14.55 27.72 -16.50
CA SER A 50 -14.02 27.08 -17.70
C SER A 50 -12.91 26.06 -17.38
N PRO A 51 -13.25 24.89 -16.79
CA PRO A 51 -12.23 23.90 -16.42
C PRO A 51 -11.49 23.32 -17.63
N PRO A 52 -10.18 23.07 -17.51
CA PRO A 52 -9.39 22.43 -18.56
C PRO A 52 -9.64 20.92 -18.56
N TRP A 53 -10.78 20.48 -19.10
CA TRP A 53 -11.20 19.07 -19.10
C TRP A 53 -10.17 18.12 -19.68
N THR A 54 -9.49 18.50 -20.77
CA THR A 54 -8.41 17.71 -21.37
C THR A 54 -7.29 17.41 -20.38
N LEU A 55 -6.85 18.42 -19.62
CA LEU A 55 -5.81 18.25 -18.60
C LEU A 55 -6.30 17.39 -17.44
N LEU A 56 -7.54 17.61 -16.98
CA LEU A 56 -8.13 16.81 -15.89
C LEU A 56 -8.26 15.34 -16.26
N THR A 57 -8.69 15.03 -17.49
CA THR A 57 -8.84 13.66 -17.97
C THR A 57 -7.49 12.97 -18.13
N TYR A 58 -6.56 13.53 -18.90
CA TYR A 58 -5.27 12.88 -19.15
C TYR A 58 -4.33 12.93 -17.95
N GLY A 59 -4.34 14.04 -17.21
CA GLY A 59 -3.60 14.18 -15.96
C GLY A 59 -4.13 13.25 -14.88
N GLY A 60 -5.44 13.13 -14.73
CA GLY A 60 -6.09 12.20 -13.82
C GLY A 60 -5.78 10.74 -14.15
N LEU A 61 -5.88 10.37 -15.43
CA LEU A 61 -5.51 9.02 -15.90
C LEU A 61 -4.04 8.71 -15.62
N GLY A 62 -3.14 9.64 -15.96
CA GLY A 62 -1.70 9.49 -15.69
C GLY A 62 -1.42 9.33 -14.20
N LEU A 63 -2.05 10.15 -13.37
CA LEU A 63 -1.91 10.08 -11.91
C LEU A 63 -2.39 8.75 -11.34
N MET A 64 -3.56 8.27 -11.78
CA MET A 64 -4.14 6.99 -11.34
C MET A 64 -3.28 5.77 -11.67
N VAL A 65 -2.40 5.86 -12.67
CA VAL A 65 -1.48 4.78 -13.03
C VAL A 65 -0.12 4.96 -12.33
N VAL A 66 0.43 6.17 -12.38
CA VAL A 66 1.81 6.43 -11.91
C VAL A 66 1.89 6.49 -10.40
N PHE A 67 0.94 7.15 -9.74
CA PHE A 67 0.97 7.37 -8.29
C PHE A 67 0.97 6.06 -7.49
N PRO A 68 0.07 5.08 -7.71
CA PRO A 68 0.06 3.87 -6.89
C PRO A 68 1.31 3.01 -7.09
N VAL A 69 1.91 3.03 -8.28
CA VAL A 69 3.17 2.29 -8.54
C VAL A 69 4.33 2.96 -7.83
N ALA A 70 4.42 4.29 -7.90
CA ALA A 70 5.44 5.06 -7.22
C ALA A 70 5.27 4.96 -5.70
N PHE A 71 4.06 5.11 -5.17
CA PHE A 71 3.77 5.18 -3.74
C PHE A 71 3.79 3.83 -3.02
N PHE A 72 3.72 2.70 -3.74
CA PHE A 72 3.64 1.37 -3.14
C PHE A 72 4.71 1.03 -2.07
N PRO A 73 6.00 1.40 -2.21
CA PRO A 73 7.00 1.17 -1.16
C PRO A 73 6.69 1.91 0.15
N TRP A 74 6.19 3.14 0.04
CA TRP A 74 5.76 3.93 1.19
C TRP A 74 4.50 3.35 1.81
N SER A 75 3.58 2.87 0.99
CA SER A 75 2.35 2.21 1.48
C SER A 75 2.64 1.00 2.37
N LYS A 76 3.58 0.14 1.97
CA LYS A 76 4.04 -0.99 2.82
C LYS A 76 4.61 -0.53 4.16
N THR A 77 5.37 0.57 4.12
CA THR A 77 6.00 1.13 5.33
C THR A 77 4.97 1.73 6.27
N LEU A 78 4.01 2.49 5.73
CA LEU A 78 2.91 3.06 6.51
C LEU A 78 2.04 1.98 7.13
N PHE A 79 1.74 0.91 6.38
CA PHE A 79 0.95 -0.21 6.90
C PHE A 79 1.63 -0.86 8.10
N ILE A 80 2.92 -1.20 7.98
CA ILE A 80 3.70 -1.74 9.11
C ILE A 80 3.76 -0.74 10.28
N ALA A 81 3.99 0.54 10.02
CA ALA A 81 4.08 1.54 11.08
C ALA A 81 2.76 1.67 11.88
N ILE A 82 1.62 1.59 11.20
CA ILE A 82 0.29 1.59 11.82
C ILE A 82 0.05 0.29 12.58
N ASP A 83 0.31 -0.85 11.94
CA ASP A 83 0.15 -2.18 12.54
C ASP A 83 0.97 -2.33 13.83
N LEU A 84 2.21 -1.82 13.85
CA LEU A 84 3.07 -1.83 15.04
C LEU A 84 2.51 -1.04 16.24
N GLN A 85 1.58 -0.11 16.04
CA GLN A 85 0.89 0.57 17.14
C GLN A 85 -0.12 -0.36 17.84
N PHE A 86 -0.68 -1.33 17.12
CA PHE A 86 -1.67 -2.26 17.64
C PHE A 86 -1.05 -3.60 18.05
N ARG A 87 -0.09 -4.09 17.26
CA ARG A 87 0.63 -5.34 17.47
C ARG A 87 2.14 -5.07 17.50
N PRO A 88 2.73 -4.91 18.69
CA PRO A 88 4.17 -4.76 18.87
C PRO A 88 4.98 -5.86 18.20
N THR A 89 6.28 -5.62 18.05
CA THR A 89 7.21 -6.57 17.43
C THR A 89 7.41 -7.82 18.28
N GLU A 90 7.40 -8.97 17.62
CA GLU A 90 7.78 -10.28 18.15
C GLU A 90 9.04 -10.78 17.45
N PRO A 91 9.87 -11.62 18.08
CA PRO A 91 11.11 -12.14 17.48
C PRO A 91 10.90 -12.83 16.12
N GLY A 92 9.73 -13.41 15.88
CA GLY A 92 9.37 -14.06 14.63
C GLY A 92 9.20 -13.10 13.45
N ASP A 93 8.93 -11.82 13.67
CA ASP A 93 8.63 -10.84 12.61
C ASP A 93 9.83 -10.47 11.73
N TYR A 94 11.04 -10.80 12.19
CA TYR A 94 12.29 -10.59 11.45
C TYR A 94 12.61 -11.78 10.54
N VAL A 95 11.97 -12.93 10.75
CA VAL A 95 12.18 -14.16 10.00
C VAL A 95 11.14 -14.28 8.90
N LYS A 96 11.51 -14.83 7.74
CA LYS A 96 10.54 -15.04 6.66
C LYS A 96 9.46 -16.04 7.12
N PRO A 97 8.17 -15.69 7.08
CA PRO A 97 7.11 -16.65 7.38
C PRO A 97 7.20 -17.85 6.45
N THR A 98 7.14 -19.04 7.03
CA THR A 98 7.13 -20.31 6.28
C THR A 98 5.79 -20.96 6.55
N GLU A 99 5.01 -21.18 5.50
CA GLU A 99 3.77 -21.92 5.62
C GLU A 99 4.09 -23.39 5.94
N PRO A 100 3.54 -23.96 7.04
CA PRO A 100 3.78 -25.36 7.37
C PRO A 100 3.26 -26.26 6.25
N ALA A 101 4.05 -27.27 5.85
CA ALA A 101 3.61 -28.22 4.84
C ALA A 101 2.29 -28.89 5.29
N PRO A 102 1.30 -29.05 4.39
CA PRO A 102 0.04 -29.68 4.74
C PRO A 102 0.29 -31.07 5.32
N ASN A 103 -0.24 -31.31 6.51
CA ASN A 103 0.00 -32.54 7.26
C ASN A 103 -0.61 -33.73 6.51
N SER A 104 0.24 -34.53 5.85
CA SER A 104 -0.14 -35.68 5.02
C SER A 104 -0.86 -36.78 5.82
N LEU A 105 -0.76 -36.75 7.16
CA LEU A 105 -1.39 -37.73 8.05
C LEU A 105 -2.89 -37.49 8.29
N ARG A 106 -3.43 -36.31 7.94
CA ARG A 106 -4.88 -36.00 8.08
C ARG A 106 -5.74 -36.42 6.89
N ARG A 107 -5.15 -37.10 5.90
CA ARG A 107 -5.80 -37.55 4.64
C ARG A 107 -6.22 -39.04 4.64
N ARG A 108 -6.15 -39.74 5.78
CA ARG A 108 -6.64 -41.11 5.92
C ARG A 108 -7.90 -41.16 6.76
#